data_AF-A0A395G9D2-F1
#
_entry.id   AF-A0A395G9D2-F1
#
_cell.length_a   1.000
_cell.length_b   1.000
_cell.length_c   1.000
_cell.angle_alpha   90.00
_cell.angle_beta   90.00
_cell.angle_gamma   90.00
#
_symmetry.space_group_name_H-M   'P 1'
#
loop_
_entity.id
_entity.type
_entity.pdbx_description
1 polymer ?
#
loop_
_entity_poly.entity_id
_entity_poly.type
_entity_poly.pdbx_seq_one_letter_code
_entity_poly.pdbx_strand_id
1 'polypeptide(L)'
;MYEQPMSFWKATALFWSNYFNFSGRSRRKEYWVPFFTQLVLYFFFFIAFVVFTIIIGTAAVAAAPDDAYTSLGILSVFGFMGLMFFLLICLVLIIPNLSLLVRRLHDTGRSGKWALLFYLVPMILSWISMIINNFGNQQDPSVLSFVFQLFAFVVNLVLAIWCIVWCAQDSEPGTNKWGPNPKAIGQDRYYNPYQQNDPYRR
;
A
#
# COMPACT_ATOMS: atom_id res chain seq x y z
N MET A 1 18.23 19.15 -17.77
CA MET A 1 18.31 17.67 -17.84
C MET A 1 17.00 17.17 -18.40
N TYR A 2 16.97 16.60 -19.62
CA TYR A 2 15.71 16.09 -20.20
C TYR A 2 15.35 14.75 -19.52
N GLU A 3 14.33 14.77 -18.69
CA GLU A 3 13.78 13.56 -18.06
C GLU A 3 12.94 12.79 -19.07
N GLN A 4 13.14 11.48 -19.21
CA GLN A 4 12.20 10.68 -19.99
C GLN A 4 10.84 10.63 -19.27
N PRO A 5 9.76 11.12 -19.91
CA PRO A 5 8.45 11.10 -19.30
C PRO A 5 8.00 9.65 -19.08
N MET A 6 7.59 9.34 -17.86
CA MET A 6 6.97 8.05 -17.56
C MET A 6 5.47 8.16 -17.77
N SER A 7 4.95 7.32 -18.67
CA SER A 7 3.53 7.15 -18.86
C SER A 7 2.92 6.33 -17.72
N PHE A 8 1.64 6.59 -17.44
CA PHE A 8 0.84 5.87 -16.46
C PHE A 8 0.90 4.34 -16.70
N TRP A 9 0.64 3.91 -17.94
CA TRP A 9 0.62 2.50 -18.34
C TRP A 9 1.96 1.80 -18.17
N LYS A 10 3.08 2.52 -18.36
CA LYS A 10 4.41 1.95 -18.14
C LYS A 10 4.66 1.71 -16.65
N ALA A 11 4.22 2.61 -15.78
CA ALA A 11 4.38 2.45 -14.33
C ALA A 11 3.55 1.27 -13.80
N THR A 12 2.31 1.12 -14.26
CA THR A 12 1.45 -0.02 -13.88
C THR A 12 1.96 -1.34 -14.45
N ALA A 13 2.44 -1.38 -15.69
CA ALA A 13 3.08 -2.57 -16.25
C ALA A 13 4.33 -2.98 -15.44
N LEU A 14 5.15 -2.01 -15.04
CA LEU A 14 6.36 -2.25 -14.22
C LEU A 14 6.05 -2.77 -12.81
N PHE A 15 4.89 -2.42 -12.25
CA PHE A 15 4.42 -2.97 -10.99
C PHE A 15 4.21 -4.48 -11.09
N TRP A 16 3.52 -4.93 -12.13
CA TRP A 16 3.25 -6.36 -12.37
C TRP A 16 4.48 -7.12 -12.87
N SER A 17 5.31 -6.52 -13.72
CA SER A 17 6.50 -7.21 -14.27
C SER A 17 7.58 -7.47 -13.21
N ASN A 18 7.62 -6.63 -12.17
CA ASN A 18 8.60 -6.75 -11.08
C ASN A 18 7.99 -7.36 -9.81
N TYR A 19 6.94 -8.18 -9.96
CA TYR A 19 6.18 -8.73 -8.84
C TYR A 19 7.06 -9.34 -7.74
N PHE A 20 8.02 -10.20 -8.10
CA PHE A 20 8.95 -10.86 -7.17
C PHE A 20 10.35 -10.23 -7.14
N ASN A 21 10.54 -9.07 -7.77
CA ASN A 21 11.86 -8.45 -7.88
C ASN A 21 12.09 -7.46 -6.72
N PHE A 22 12.96 -7.83 -5.78
CA PHE A 22 13.34 -6.99 -4.63
C PHE A 22 14.65 -6.22 -4.85
N SER A 23 15.25 -6.35 -6.03
CA SER A 23 16.53 -5.74 -6.38
C SER A 23 16.35 -4.53 -7.30
N GLY A 24 17.34 -3.64 -7.29
CA GLY A 24 17.30 -2.42 -8.08
C GLY A 24 16.57 -1.27 -7.39
N ARG A 25 16.22 -0.27 -8.20
CA ARG A 25 15.67 1.02 -7.78
C ARG A 25 14.40 1.33 -8.55
N SER A 26 13.41 1.90 -7.87
CA SER A 26 12.17 2.37 -8.48
C SER A 26 12.06 3.88 -8.36
N ARG A 27 11.69 4.57 -9.46
CA ARG A 27 11.48 6.02 -9.43
C ARG A 27 10.17 6.41 -8.76
N ARG A 28 10.05 7.68 -8.35
CA ARG A 28 8.83 8.24 -7.73
C ARG A 28 7.54 7.88 -8.49
N LYS A 29 7.49 8.10 -9.81
CA LYS A 29 6.29 7.80 -10.61
C LYS A 29 5.97 6.29 -10.66
N GLU A 30 6.99 5.43 -10.66
CA GLU A 30 6.83 3.96 -10.58
C GLU A 30 6.23 3.52 -9.25
N TYR A 31 6.47 4.28 -8.17
CA TYR A 31 5.88 4.02 -6.85
C TYR A 31 4.48 4.62 -6.71
N TRP A 32 4.33 5.92 -6.98
CA TRP A 32 3.12 6.67 -6.69
C TRP A 32 1.96 6.33 -7.63
N VAL A 33 2.22 5.99 -8.90
CA VAL A 33 1.15 5.63 -9.83
C VAL A 33 0.43 4.35 -9.37
N PRO A 34 1.10 3.19 -9.16
CA PRO A 34 0.45 2.00 -8.63
C PRO A 34 -0.19 2.23 -7.26
N PHE A 35 0.42 3.03 -6.38
CA PHE A 35 -0.15 3.37 -5.08
C PHE A 35 -1.51 4.06 -5.22
N PHE A 36 -1.59 5.14 -6.00
CA PHE A 36 -2.85 5.87 -6.20
C PHE A 36 -3.87 5.06 -7.01
N THR A 37 -3.43 4.28 -8.01
CA THR A 37 -4.33 3.37 -8.73
C THR A 37 -4.98 2.38 -7.78
N GLN A 38 -4.20 1.75 -6.89
CA GLN A 38 -4.75 0.84 -5.88
C GLN A 38 -5.69 1.55 -4.91
N LEU A 39 -5.34 2.75 -4.45
CA LEU A 39 -6.20 3.55 -3.56
C LEU A 39 -7.57 3.81 -4.20
N VAL A 40 -7.60 4.21 -5.46
CA VAL A 40 -8.85 4.44 -6.21
C VAL A 40 -9.63 3.15 -6.39
N LEU A 41 -8.97 2.03 -6.72
CA LEU A 41 -9.63 0.72 -6.86
C LEU A 41 -10.23 0.23 -5.55
N TYR A 42 -9.53 0.36 -4.43
CA TYR A 42 -10.05 0.00 -3.11
C TYR A 42 -11.23 0.88 -2.71
N PHE A 43 -11.21 2.17 -3.04
CA PHE A 43 -12.34 3.05 -2.80
C PHE A 43 -13.59 2.60 -3.56
N PHE A 44 -13.47 2.34 -4.87
CA PHE A 44 -14.61 1.84 -5.66
C PHE A 44 -15.08 0.46 -5.23
N PHE A 45 -14.16 -0.44 -4.88
CA PHE A 45 -14.50 -1.74 -4.32
C PHE A 45 -15.29 -1.61 -3.02
N PHE A 46 -14.87 -0.73 -2.11
CA PHE A 46 -15.57 -0.48 -0.85
C PHE A 46 -16.98 0.05 -1.07
N ILE A 47 -17.15 1.03 -1.96
CA ILE A 47 -18.47 1.57 -2.30
C ILE A 47 -19.36 0.48 -2.92
N ALA A 48 -18.83 -0.29 -3.88
CA ALA A 48 -19.57 -1.38 -4.50
C ALA A 48 -19.99 -2.43 -3.48
N PHE A 49 -19.10 -2.78 -2.54
CA PHE A 49 -19.40 -3.72 -1.46
C PHE A 49 -20.49 -3.20 -0.53
N VAL A 50 -20.43 -1.93 -0.09
CA VAL A 50 -21.46 -1.31 0.76
C VAL A 50 -22.81 -1.26 0.04
N VAL A 51 -22.84 -0.86 -1.23
CA VAL A 51 -24.07 -0.84 -2.02
C VAL A 51 -24.64 -2.25 -2.17
N PHE A 52 -23.80 -3.22 -2.47
CA PHE A 52 -24.20 -4.62 -2.58
C PHE A 52 -24.78 -5.17 -1.27
N THR A 53 -24.13 -4.93 -0.13
CA THR A 53 -24.63 -5.41 1.18
C THR A 53 -25.95 -4.75 1.56
N ILE A 54 -26.15 -3.47 1.24
CA ILE A 54 -27.44 -2.79 1.45
C ILE A 54 -28.53 -3.41 0.57
N ILE A 55 -28.27 -3.66 -0.72
CA ILE A 55 -29.25 -4.26 -1.64
C ILE A 55 -29.64 -5.67 -1.18
N ILE A 56 -28.65 -6.49 -0.82
CA ILE A 56 -28.90 -7.84 -0.32
C ILE A 56 -29.65 -7.79 1.02
N GLY A 57 -29.27 -6.89 1.92
CA GLY A 57 -29.92 -6.72 3.21
C GLY A 57 -31.39 -6.33 3.09
N THR A 58 -31.72 -5.37 2.22
CA THR A 58 -33.11 -4.96 1.99
C THR A 58 -33.92 -6.05 1.29
N ALA A 59 -33.34 -6.75 0.32
CA ALA A 59 -33.97 -7.89 -0.34
C ALA A 59 -34.24 -9.06 0.62
N ALA A 60 -33.31 -9.33 1.55
CA ALA A 60 -33.47 -10.37 2.57
C ALA A 60 -34.64 -10.06 3.51
N VAL A 61 -34.73 -8.81 4.00
CA VAL A 61 -35.85 -8.36 4.84
C VAL A 61 -37.18 -8.42 4.08
N ALA A 62 -37.20 -8.07 2.80
CA ALA A 62 -38.40 -8.16 1.98
C ALA A 62 -38.85 -9.62 1.72
N ALA A 63 -37.91 -10.56 1.62
CA ALA A 63 -38.20 -11.96 1.39
C ALA A 63 -38.70 -12.70 2.66
N ALA A 64 -38.29 -12.25 3.84
CA ALA A 64 -38.64 -12.86 5.12
C ALA A 64 -38.95 -11.78 6.19
N PRO A 65 -40.07 -11.04 6.06
CA PRO A 65 -40.36 -9.88 6.88
C PRO A 65 -40.58 -10.20 8.36
N ASP A 66 -41.09 -11.40 8.68
CA ASP A 66 -41.36 -11.84 10.05
C ASP A 66 -40.23 -12.69 10.65
N ASP A 67 -39.16 -12.97 9.88
CA ASP A 67 -38.02 -13.78 10.32
C ASP A 67 -36.69 -13.00 10.21
N ALA A 68 -36.41 -12.27 11.29
CA ALA A 68 -35.19 -11.49 11.43
C ALA A 68 -33.92 -12.37 11.39
N TYR A 69 -33.97 -13.62 11.87
CA TYR A 69 -32.80 -14.50 11.91
C TYR A 69 -32.38 -14.92 10.51
N THR A 70 -33.34 -15.25 9.64
CA THR A 70 -33.06 -15.55 8.23
C THR A 70 -32.47 -14.33 7.51
N SER A 71 -33.03 -13.15 7.75
CA SER A 71 -32.54 -11.90 7.14
C SER A 71 -31.10 -11.56 7.54
N LEU A 72 -30.78 -11.67 8.84
CA LEU A 72 -29.42 -11.47 9.36
C LEU A 72 -28.45 -12.57 8.87
N GLY A 73 -28.93 -13.81 8.77
CA GLY A 73 -28.18 -14.95 8.22
C GLY A 73 -27.71 -14.68 6.79
N ILE A 74 -28.62 -14.24 5.91
CA ILE A 74 -28.28 -13.91 4.51
C ILE A 74 -27.24 -12.79 4.46
N LEU A 75 -27.44 -11.70 5.21
CA LEU A 75 -26.51 -10.57 5.25
C LEU A 75 -25.10 -10.99 5.72
N SER A 76 -25.02 -11.81 6.77
CA SER A 76 -23.74 -12.29 7.30
C SER A 76 -22.98 -13.19 6.32
N VAL A 77 -23.67 -14.08 5.59
CA VAL A 77 -23.05 -14.94 4.56
C VAL A 77 -22.46 -14.10 3.43
N PHE A 78 -23.24 -13.19 2.84
CA PHE A 78 -22.75 -12.34 1.75
C PHE A 78 -21.68 -11.35 2.21
N GLY A 79 -21.81 -10.82 3.43
CA GLY A 79 -20.79 -9.99 4.06
C GLY A 79 -19.47 -10.74 4.23
N PHE A 80 -19.52 -11.98 4.72
CA PHE A 80 -18.35 -12.83 4.87
C PHE A 80 -17.70 -13.19 3.52
N MET A 81 -18.51 -13.51 2.50
CA MET A 81 -18.00 -13.79 1.15
C MET A 81 -17.25 -12.60 0.55
N GLY A 82 -17.79 -11.39 0.69
CA GLY A 82 -17.11 -10.17 0.21
C GLY A 82 -15.83 -9.87 0.97
N LEU A 83 -15.81 -10.10 2.30
CA LEU A 83 -14.59 -10.00 3.10
C LEU A 83 -13.53 -11.02 2.66
N MET A 84 -13.91 -12.28 2.44
CA MET A 84 -13.00 -13.32 1.96
C MET A 84 -12.41 -12.95 0.59
N PHE A 85 -13.24 -12.44 -0.32
CA PHE A 85 -12.77 -11.99 -1.63
C PHE A 85 -11.78 -10.82 -1.52
N PHE A 86 -12.05 -9.85 -0.64
CA PHE A 86 -11.11 -8.76 -0.37
C PHE A 86 -9.76 -9.26 0.18
N LEU A 87 -9.78 -10.21 1.12
CA LEU A 87 -8.57 -10.80 1.68
C LEU A 87 -7.73 -11.51 0.62
N LEU A 88 -8.35 -12.20 -0.34
CA LEU A 88 -7.66 -12.82 -1.47
C LEU A 88 -6.96 -11.78 -2.35
N ILE A 89 -7.62 -10.66 -2.64
CA ILE A 89 -7.01 -9.53 -3.37
C ILE A 89 -5.79 -8.99 -2.62
N CYS A 90 -5.93 -8.75 -1.31
CA CYS A 90 -4.83 -8.27 -0.48
C CYS A 90 -3.65 -9.25 -0.45
N LEU A 91 -3.93 -10.56 -0.41
CA LEU A 91 -2.90 -11.60 -0.39
C LEU A 91 -2.09 -11.62 -1.69
N VAL A 92 -2.75 -11.47 -2.85
CA VAL A 92 -2.05 -11.35 -4.14
C VAL A 92 -1.23 -10.06 -4.19
N LEU A 93 -1.76 -8.96 -3.65
CA LEU A 93 -1.08 -7.66 -3.73
C LEU A 93 0.03 -7.44 -2.71
N ILE A 94 0.19 -8.31 -1.70
CA ILE A 94 1.18 -8.12 -0.63
C ILE A 94 2.63 -8.13 -1.17
N ILE A 95 2.93 -9.08 -2.06
CA ILE A 95 4.29 -9.28 -2.60
C ILE A 95 4.70 -8.12 -3.53
N PRO A 96 3.92 -7.71 -4.55
CA PRO A 96 4.33 -6.64 -5.44
C PRO A 96 4.41 -5.29 -4.72
N ASN A 97 3.54 -5.03 -3.74
CA ASN A 97 3.63 -3.82 -2.92
C ASN A 97 4.91 -3.81 -2.07
N LEU A 98 5.27 -4.94 -1.45
CA LEU A 98 6.52 -5.05 -0.70
C LEU A 98 7.74 -4.90 -1.60
N SER A 99 7.75 -5.55 -2.77
CA SER A 99 8.80 -5.40 -3.79
C SER A 99 8.99 -3.93 -4.18
N LEU A 100 7.88 -3.23 -4.45
CA LEU A 100 7.92 -1.84 -4.88
C LEU A 100 8.46 -0.92 -3.78
N LEU A 101 8.02 -1.13 -2.53
CA LEU A 101 8.50 -0.36 -1.37
C LEU A 101 9.99 -0.59 -1.12
N VAL A 102 10.46 -1.83 -1.20
CA VAL A 102 11.89 -2.17 -1.07
C VAL A 102 12.72 -1.43 -2.12
N ARG A 103 12.34 -1.52 -3.40
CA ARG A 103 13.05 -0.83 -4.49
C ARG A 103 12.99 0.69 -4.36
N ARG A 104 11.90 1.23 -3.79
CA ARG A 104 11.77 2.67 -3.53
C ARG A 104 12.68 3.13 -2.39
N LEU A 105 12.82 2.32 -1.34
CA LEU A 105 13.76 2.59 -0.25
C LEU A 105 15.22 2.50 -0.72
N HIS A 106 15.54 1.53 -1.57
CA HIS A 106 16.85 1.44 -2.23
C HIS A 106 17.16 2.68 -3.05
N ASP A 107 16.15 3.28 -3.69
CA ASP A 107 16.32 4.49 -4.48
C ASP A 107 16.66 5.75 -3.64
N THR A 108 16.36 5.74 -2.35
CA THR A 108 16.73 6.79 -1.38
C THR A 108 17.95 6.41 -0.53
N GLY A 109 18.71 5.39 -0.95
CA GLY A 109 19.92 4.92 -0.26
C GLY A 109 19.66 4.08 1.00
N ARG A 110 18.39 3.77 1.31
CA ARG A 110 18.00 3.06 2.54
C ARG A 110 18.02 1.54 2.35
N SER A 111 17.98 0.82 3.47
CA SER A 111 17.87 -0.65 3.48
C SER A 111 16.43 -1.10 3.19
N GLY A 112 16.25 -2.13 2.36
CA GLY A 112 14.94 -2.75 2.13
C GLY A 112 14.27 -3.32 3.38
N LYS A 113 15.03 -3.59 4.46
CA LYS A 113 14.47 -4.07 5.75
C LYS A 113 13.48 -3.09 6.38
N TRP A 114 13.58 -1.80 6.08
CA TRP A 114 12.60 -0.81 6.53
C TRP A 114 11.21 -1.07 5.96
N ALA A 115 11.10 -1.68 4.78
CA ALA A 115 9.81 -2.08 4.22
C ALA A 115 9.11 -3.10 5.13
N LEU A 116 9.85 -4.09 5.64
CA LEU A 116 9.30 -5.07 6.58
C LEU A 116 8.86 -4.42 7.88
N LEU A 117 9.61 -3.45 8.41
CA LEU A 117 9.21 -2.71 9.60
C LEU A 117 7.87 -2.00 9.40
N PHE A 118 7.68 -1.31 8.28
CA PHE A 118 6.43 -0.60 7.98
C PHE A 118 5.22 -1.53 7.82
N TYR A 119 5.40 -2.79 7.44
CA TYR A 119 4.32 -3.77 7.35
C TYR A 119 4.10 -4.57 8.65
N LEU A 120 5.18 -5.00 9.31
CA LEU A 120 5.12 -5.88 10.47
C LEU A 120 4.71 -5.16 11.74
N VAL A 121 5.13 -3.90 11.96
CA VAL A 121 4.78 -3.18 13.19
C VAL A 121 3.27 -2.92 13.29
N PRO A 122 2.58 -2.38 12.27
CA PRO A 122 1.13 -2.24 12.30
C PRO A 122 0.40 -3.57 12.50
N MET A 123 0.89 -4.62 11.84
CA MET A 123 0.34 -5.96 11.98
C MET A 123 0.43 -6.42 13.43
N ILE A 124 1.63 -6.45 14.02
CA ILE A 124 1.86 -6.90 15.41
C ILE A 124 1.03 -6.09 16.41
N LEU A 125 0.97 -4.76 16.26
CA LEU A 125 0.14 -3.92 17.13
C LEU A 125 -1.35 -4.26 17.04
N SER A 126 -1.85 -4.57 15.84
CA SER A 126 -3.23 -5.03 15.63
C SER A 126 -3.50 -6.38 16.30
N TRP A 127 -2.58 -7.34 16.19
CA TRP A 127 -2.70 -8.64 16.88
C TRP A 127 -2.68 -8.48 18.40
N ILE A 128 -1.78 -7.66 18.96
CA ILE A 128 -1.73 -7.38 20.39
C ILE A 128 -3.04 -6.72 20.85
N SER A 129 -3.54 -5.74 20.10
CA SER A 129 -4.82 -5.10 20.41
C SER A 129 -5.97 -6.11 20.41
N MET A 130 -6.02 -7.00 19.41
CA MET A 130 -7.02 -8.08 19.36
C MET A 130 -6.93 -8.98 20.59
N ILE A 131 -5.73 -9.42 20.97
CA ILE A 131 -5.51 -10.26 22.16
C ILE A 131 -6.01 -9.56 23.42
N ILE A 132 -5.62 -8.30 23.66
CA ILE A 132 -6.07 -7.52 24.83
C ILE A 132 -7.60 -7.44 24.90
N ASN A 133 -8.27 -7.19 23.77
CA ASN A 133 -9.73 -7.12 23.71
C ASN A 133 -10.40 -8.47 23.99
N ASN A 134 -9.78 -9.59 23.64
CA ASN A 134 -10.32 -10.92 23.91
C ASN A 134 -10.18 -11.36 25.39
N PHE A 135 -9.23 -10.78 26.12
CA PHE A 135 -9.07 -11.01 27.57
C PHE A 135 -9.85 -10.01 28.43
N GLY A 136 -10.37 -8.92 27.83
CA GLY A 136 -11.23 -7.97 28.52
C GLY A 136 -12.66 -8.48 28.66
N ASN A 137 -13.36 -8.04 29.72
CA ASN A 137 -14.81 -8.25 29.81
C ASN A 137 -15.49 -7.52 28.66
N GLN A 138 -16.23 -8.24 27.80
CA GLN A 138 -16.87 -7.66 26.61
C GLN A 138 -17.93 -6.60 26.94
N GLN A 139 -18.50 -6.66 28.16
CA GLN A 139 -19.53 -5.73 28.61
C GLN A 139 -18.97 -4.38 29.08
N ASP A 140 -17.71 -4.35 29.56
CA ASP A 140 -17.01 -3.16 30.02
C ASP A 140 -15.60 -3.12 29.40
N PRO A 141 -15.44 -2.55 28.20
CA PRO A 141 -14.12 -2.43 27.59
C PRO A 141 -13.22 -1.61 28.52
N SER A 142 -12.12 -2.24 28.95
CA SER A 142 -11.24 -1.67 29.96
C SER A 142 -10.59 -0.37 29.47
N VAL A 143 -10.41 0.62 30.35
CA VAL A 143 -9.69 1.87 30.03
C VAL A 143 -8.31 1.57 29.43
N LEU A 144 -7.69 0.47 29.86
CA LEU A 144 -6.41 -0.01 29.33
C LEU A 144 -6.47 -0.38 27.83
N SER A 145 -7.51 -1.06 27.36
CA SER A 145 -7.63 -1.44 25.95
C SER A 145 -7.80 -0.21 25.05
N PHE A 146 -8.57 0.79 25.51
CA PHE A 146 -8.73 2.07 24.80
C PHE A 146 -7.42 2.85 24.74
N VAL A 147 -6.71 2.99 25.86
CA VAL A 147 -5.42 3.70 25.91
C VAL A 147 -4.40 3.02 24.98
N PHE A 148 -4.35 1.68 24.99
CA PHE A 148 -3.46 0.94 24.09
C PHE A 148 -3.83 1.12 22.62
N GLN A 149 -5.12 1.08 22.27
CA GLN A 149 -5.57 1.30 20.89
C GLN A 149 -5.22 2.71 20.39
N LEU A 150 -5.40 3.73 21.23
CA LEU A 150 -5.02 5.09 20.90
C LEU A 150 -3.50 5.20 20.68
N PHE A 151 -2.71 4.59 21.56
CA PHE A 151 -1.26 4.53 21.39
C PHE A 151 -0.86 3.83 20.08
N ALA A 152 -1.42 2.65 19.81
CA ALA A 152 -1.16 1.91 18.59
C ALA A 152 -1.56 2.70 17.33
N PHE A 153 -2.68 3.42 17.37
CA PHE A 153 -3.13 4.28 16.29
C PHE A 153 -2.12 5.41 16.03
N VAL A 154 -1.65 6.10 17.07
CA VAL A 154 -0.65 7.17 16.94
C VAL A 154 0.66 6.64 16.37
N VAL A 155 1.15 5.50 16.86
CA VAL A 155 2.37 4.85 16.33
C VAL A 155 2.22 4.52 14.84
N ASN A 156 1.07 3.96 14.46
CA ASN A 156 0.78 3.65 13.06
C ASN A 156 0.73 4.89 12.17
N LEU A 157 0.14 6.00 12.65
CA LEU A 157 0.15 7.27 11.92
C LEU A 157 1.56 7.81 11.73
N VAL A 158 2.38 7.79 12.79
CA VAL A 158 3.79 8.24 12.72
C VAL A 158 4.57 7.40 11.70
N LEU A 159 4.44 6.07 11.74
CA LEU A 159 5.09 5.17 10.78
C LEU A 159 4.59 5.40 9.34
N ALA A 160 3.29 5.63 9.16
CA ALA A 160 2.71 5.89 7.84
C ALA A 160 3.24 7.20 7.25
N ILE A 161 3.22 8.29 8.02
CA ILE A 161 3.78 9.59 7.61
C ILE A 161 5.27 9.44 7.30
N TRP A 162 6.00 8.74 8.15
CA TRP A 162 7.42 8.49 7.95
C TRP A 162 7.70 7.73 6.65
N CYS A 163 6.94 6.66 6.38
CA CYS A 163 7.02 5.91 5.13
C CYS A 163 6.72 6.79 3.91
N ILE A 164 5.66 7.60 3.98
CA ILE A 164 5.26 8.54 2.92
C ILE A 164 6.36 9.55 2.64
N VAL A 165 6.94 10.17 3.67
CA VAL A 165 8.02 11.15 3.53
C VAL A 165 9.21 10.52 2.81
N TRP A 166 9.63 9.33 3.21
CA TRP A 166 10.72 8.61 2.52
C TRP A 166 10.36 8.25 1.09
N CYS A 167 9.13 7.83 0.81
CA CYS A 167 8.67 7.52 -0.53
C CYS A 167 8.50 8.78 -1.41
N ALA A 168 8.38 9.96 -0.81
CA ALA A 168 8.30 11.26 -1.49
C ALA A 168 9.68 11.91 -1.75
N GLN A 169 10.75 11.51 -1.04
CA GLN A 169 12.11 12.07 -1.22
C GLN A 169 12.68 11.86 -2.64
N ASP A 170 13.66 12.63 -3.07
CA ASP A 170 14.23 12.45 -4.42
C ASP A 170 15.15 11.22 -4.45
N SER A 171 15.31 10.66 -5.64
CA SER A 171 16.26 9.57 -5.88
C SER A 171 17.67 10.05 -5.58
N GLU A 172 18.50 9.20 -4.97
CA GLU A 172 19.92 9.48 -4.77
C GLU A 172 20.60 9.74 -6.12
N PRO A 173 21.35 10.86 -6.30
CA PRO A 173 21.97 11.18 -7.57
C PRO A 173 23.06 10.17 -7.92
N GLY A 174 23.19 9.83 -9.21
CA GLY A 174 24.18 8.87 -9.68
C GLY A 174 23.91 7.41 -9.26
N THR A 175 24.96 6.60 -9.26
CA THR A 175 24.89 5.18 -8.95
C THR A 175 25.09 4.96 -7.45
N ASN A 176 24.17 4.22 -6.82
CA ASN A 176 24.34 3.77 -5.44
C ASN A 176 24.56 2.24 -5.41
N LYS A 177 24.74 1.67 -4.22
CA LYS A 177 24.99 0.23 -4.02
C LYS A 177 23.89 -0.70 -4.56
N TRP A 178 22.71 -0.16 -4.86
CA TRP A 178 21.56 -0.91 -5.38
C TRP A 178 21.36 -0.74 -6.89
N GLY A 179 22.16 0.11 -7.54
CA GLY A 179 22.17 0.28 -8.99
C GLY A 179 22.20 1.74 -9.46
N PRO A 180 22.29 1.95 -10.79
CA PRO A 180 22.29 3.27 -11.39
C PRO A 180 20.94 3.98 -11.17
N ASN A 181 20.96 5.32 -11.14
CA ASN A 181 19.74 6.11 -11.00
C ASN A 181 18.78 5.82 -12.19
N PRO A 182 17.52 5.40 -11.94
CA PRO A 182 16.55 5.14 -13.00
C PRO A 182 16.26 6.34 -13.90
N LYS A 183 16.52 7.58 -13.44
CA LYS A 183 16.40 8.81 -14.24
C LYS A 183 17.53 8.94 -15.28
N ALA A 184 18.69 8.32 -15.05
CA ALA A 184 19.89 8.46 -15.89
C ALA A 184 19.98 7.40 -17.01
N ILE A 185 19.33 6.24 -16.89
CA ILE A 185 19.42 5.13 -17.86
C ILE A 185 18.91 5.49 -19.28
N GLY A 186 18.09 6.56 -19.40
CA GLY A 186 17.68 7.12 -20.70
C GLY A 186 18.62 8.19 -21.25
N GLN A 187 19.61 8.65 -20.47
CA GLN A 187 20.59 9.68 -20.86
C GLN A 187 21.80 9.07 -21.56
N ASP A 188 22.15 7.80 -21.30
CA ASP A 188 23.30 7.13 -21.92
C ASP A 188 23.15 6.98 -23.45
N ARG A 189 21.91 6.92 -23.96
CA ARG A 189 21.62 6.91 -25.41
C ARG A 189 21.62 8.31 -26.07
N TYR A 190 21.61 9.37 -25.26
CA TYR A 190 21.73 10.77 -25.68
C TYR A 190 23.00 11.41 -25.11
N TYR A 191 23.98 10.60 -24.71
CA TYR A 191 25.28 11.07 -24.28
C TYR A 191 25.96 11.70 -25.50
N ASN A 192 25.95 13.04 -25.53
CA ASN A 192 26.78 13.80 -26.46
C ASN A 192 28.15 14.00 -25.77
N PRO A 193 29.21 13.29 -26.20
CA PRO A 193 30.54 13.41 -25.59
C PRO A 193 31.11 14.84 -25.64
N TYR A 194 30.51 15.75 -26.42
CA TYR A 194 30.95 17.14 -26.53
C TYR A 194 30.34 18.09 -25.48
N GLN A 195 29.39 17.65 -24.65
CA GLN A 195 28.75 18.51 -23.64
C GLN A 195 29.52 18.64 -22.31
N GLN A 196 30.60 17.88 -22.13
CA GLN A 196 31.40 17.91 -20.89
C GLN A 196 32.37 19.11 -20.85
N ASN A 197 32.59 19.78 -21.99
CA ASN A 197 33.51 20.91 -22.14
C ASN A 197 32.79 22.26 -22.26
N ASP A 198 31.53 22.38 -21.84
CA ASP A 198 30.80 23.65 -21.87
C ASP A 198 31.33 24.60 -20.77
N PRO A 199 32.04 25.69 -21.13
CA PRO A 199 32.66 26.59 -20.15
C PRO A 199 31.64 27.45 -19.37
N TYR A 200 30.33 27.34 -19.67
CA TYR A 200 29.28 28.13 -19.04
C TYR A 200 28.47 27.37 -17.97
N ARG A 201 28.83 26.12 -17.66
CA ARG A 201 28.17 25.36 -16.60
C ARG A 201 28.73 25.74 -15.21
N ARG A 202 28.25 26.86 -14.66
CA ARG A 202 28.33 27.19 -13.21
C ARG A 202 27.03 26.86 -12.51
#